data_AF-A0AAD7GPT1-F1
#
_entry.id   AF-A0AAD7GPT1-F1
#
_cell.length_a   1.000
_cell.length_b   1.000
_cell.length_c   1.000
_cell.angle_alpha   90.00
_cell.angle_beta   90.00
_cell.angle_gamma   90.00
#
_symmetry.space_group_name_H-M   'P 1'
#
loop_
_entity.id
_entity.type
_entity.pdbx_description
1 polymer ?
#
loop_
_entity_poly.entity_id
_entity_poly.type
_entity_poly.pdbx_seq_one_letter_code
_entity_poly.pdbx_strand_id
1 'polypeptide(L)'
;MLILPGGIKELILADAREFLASEEWYTFAGVPHRRGDICCTGQEPGTGKSLTIHALAGELGLEIYFISLAAPGIDDYTLGRLIRDTPSRCILLIETNHIEQLDPALIRPGRMDLKIQYGLATCEQLEQMFDRFYPFHEDYSAPASGATSPKQAEFAAAIPAGRYSIAPLQGYLLSSKNDPEGALEGIRAWMETQEKERRIWRN
;
A
#
# COMPACT_ATOMS: atom_id res chain seq x y z
N MET A 1 -4.78 7.54 -4.43
CA MET A 1 -3.77 7.23 -5.46
C MET A 1 -2.73 6.30 -4.85
N LEU A 2 -2.64 5.05 -5.31
CA LEU A 2 -1.71 4.05 -4.76
C LEU A 2 -0.47 3.93 -5.63
N ILE A 3 0.72 4.10 -5.06
CA ILE A 3 2.00 3.93 -5.75
C ILE A 3 2.81 2.87 -5.02
N LEU A 4 2.88 1.67 -5.60
CA LEU A 4 3.72 0.59 -5.12
C LEU A 4 4.97 0.50 -6.00
N PRO A 5 6.15 0.20 -5.44
CA PRO A 5 7.38 0.08 -6.21
C PRO A 5 7.33 -1.15 -7.14
N GLY A 6 8.02 -1.06 -8.29
CA GLY A 6 8.43 -2.23 -9.07
C GLY A 6 7.32 -3.15 -9.58
N GLY A 7 6.14 -2.63 -9.92
CA GLY A 7 5.04 -3.44 -10.49
C GLY A 7 4.40 -4.42 -9.51
N ILE A 8 4.61 -4.25 -8.21
CA ILE A 8 4.04 -5.12 -7.16
C ILE A 8 2.51 -5.15 -7.25
N LYS A 9 1.87 -4.03 -7.61
CA LYS A 9 0.41 -3.96 -7.78
C LYS A 9 -0.05 -4.99 -8.83
N GLU A 10 0.59 -5.03 -9.97
CA GLU A 10 0.26 -5.90 -11.10
C GLU A 10 0.51 -7.36 -10.75
N LEU A 11 1.60 -7.66 -10.04
CA LEU A 11 1.91 -9.00 -9.54
C LEU A 11 0.82 -9.52 -8.59
N ILE A 12 0.40 -8.70 -7.61
CA ILE A 12 -0.67 -9.07 -6.67
C ILE A 12 -1.99 -9.26 -7.41
N LEU A 13 -2.31 -8.37 -8.35
CA LEU A 13 -3.55 -8.46 -9.11
C LEU A 13 -3.59 -9.71 -9.99
N ALA A 14 -2.48 -10.06 -10.64
CA ALA A 14 -2.37 -11.26 -11.45
C ALA A 14 -2.56 -12.52 -10.60
N ASP A 15 -1.85 -12.61 -9.47
CA ASP A 15 -1.93 -13.72 -8.52
C ASP A 15 -3.35 -13.86 -7.93
N ALA A 16 -3.96 -12.76 -7.50
CA ALA A 16 -5.34 -12.77 -6.99
C ALA A 16 -6.35 -13.20 -8.07
N ARG A 17 -6.17 -12.78 -9.33
CA ARG A 17 -7.05 -13.17 -10.44
C ARG A 17 -6.92 -14.66 -10.76
N GLU A 18 -5.69 -15.18 -10.77
CA GLU A 18 -5.43 -16.61 -10.98
C GLU A 18 -6.05 -17.45 -9.87
N PHE A 19 -5.90 -17.03 -8.61
CA PHE A 19 -6.56 -17.69 -7.49
C PHE A 19 -8.08 -17.69 -7.62
N LEU A 20 -8.70 -16.55 -7.94
CA LEU A 20 -10.15 -16.46 -8.10
C LEU A 20 -10.67 -17.29 -9.28
N ALA A 21 -9.87 -17.51 -10.33
CA ALA A 21 -10.24 -18.28 -11.51
C ALA A 21 -10.04 -19.80 -11.35
N SER A 22 -9.30 -20.26 -10.34
CA SER A 22 -8.90 -21.67 -10.18
C SER A 22 -9.87 -22.51 -9.31
N GLU A 23 -11.08 -22.02 -9.00
CA GLU A 23 -12.07 -22.71 -8.15
C GLU A 23 -12.35 -24.17 -8.57
N GLU A 24 -12.43 -24.43 -9.88
CA GLU A 24 -12.64 -25.79 -10.41
C GLU A 24 -11.48 -26.73 -10.08
N TRP A 25 -10.25 -26.24 -10.17
CA TRP A 25 -9.06 -27.04 -9.85
C TRP A 25 -9.03 -27.40 -8.36
N TYR A 26 -9.31 -26.42 -7.49
CA TYR A 26 -9.37 -26.65 -6.04
C TYR A 26 -10.45 -27.69 -5.69
N THR A 27 -11.61 -27.56 -6.33
CA THR A 27 -12.72 -28.53 -6.19
C THR A 27 -12.30 -29.93 -6.60
N PHE A 28 -11.64 -30.08 -7.76
CA PHE A 28 -11.15 -31.37 -8.25
C PHE A 28 -10.06 -31.98 -7.35
N ALA A 29 -9.16 -31.15 -6.83
CA ALA A 29 -8.09 -31.57 -5.93
C ALA A 29 -8.58 -31.91 -4.51
N GLY A 30 -9.85 -31.60 -4.18
CA GLY A 30 -10.39 -31.77 -2.83
C GLY A 30 -9.77 -30.80 -1.80
N VAL A 31 -9.14 -29.72 -2.26
CA VAL A 31 -8.53 -28.70 -1.42
C VAL A 31 -9.52 -27.55 -1.27
N PRO A 32 -9.78 -27.04 -0.05
CA PRO A 32 -10.64 -25.87 0.12
C PRO A 32 -10.14 -24.69 -0.74
N HIS A 33 -11.01 -24.14 -1.58
CA HIS A 33 -10.73 -22.92 -2.34
C HIS A 33 -10.75 -21.71 -1.40
N ARG A 34 -9.70 -21.58 -0.60
CA ARG A 34 -9.48 -20.50 0.35
C ARG A 34 -7.99 -20.21 0.41
N ARG A 35 -7.62 -18.94 0.40
CA ARG A 35 -6.22 -18.53 0.54
C ARG A 35 -6.10 -17.47 1.62
N GLY A 36 -5.14 -17.69 2.52
CA GLY A 36 -4.71 -16.71 3.51
C GLY A 36 -3.57 -15.93 2.89
N ASP A 37 -3.91 -14.83 2.22
CA ASP A 37 -3.19 -14.57 0.99
C ASP A 37 -2.16 -13.44 1.12
N ILE A 38 -2.52 -12.31 1.71
CA ILE A 38 -1.62 -11.15 1.69
C ILE A 38 -1.45 -10.55 3.09
N CYS A 39 -0.20 -10.55 3.56
CA CYS A 39 0.22 -9.80 4.74
C CYS A 39 0.82 -8.46 4.31
N CYS A 40 0.08 -7.38 4.55
CA CYS A 40 0.59 -6.02 4.37
C CYS A 40 1.28 -5.57 5.66
N THR A 41 2.60 -5.43 5.60
CA THR A 41 3.42 -5.10 6.76
C THR A 41 4.02 -3.71 6.65
N GLY A 42 4.35 -3.08 7.78
CA GLY A 42 5.34 -2.01 7.79
C GLY A 42 5.15 -1.06 8.95
N GLN A 43 6.29 -0.69 9.53
CA GLN A 43 6.38 -0.07 10.85
C GLN A 43 5.85 1.36 10.89
N GLU A 44 5.83 2.05 9.75
CA GLU A 44 5.42 3.44 9.66
C GLU A 44 3.97 3.58 9.16
N PRO A 45 3.12 4.35 9.88
CA PRO A 45 1.76 4.62 9.44
C PRO A 45 1.75 5.48 8.17
N GLY A 46 0.67 5.37 7.39
CA GLY A 46 0.49 6.18 6.17
C GLY A 46 1.36 5.75 4.99
N THR A 47 1.83 4.51 4.99
CA THR A 47 2.61 3.91 3.89
C THR A 47 1.75 3.33 2.77
N GLY A 48 0.42 3.32 2.92
CA GLY A 48 -0.52 2.93 1.87
C GLY A 48 -1.08 1.50 1.95
N LYS A 49 -0.87 0.78 3.06
CA LYS A 49 -1.38 -0.60 3.26
C LYS A 49 -2.89 -0.70 2.98
N SER A 50 -3.69 0.05 3.73
CA SER A 50 -5.15 -0.02 3.61
C SER A 50 -5.64 0.51 2.26
N LEU A 51 -4.93 1.49 1.70
CA LEU A 51 -5.21 2.00 0.36
C LEU A 51 -4.99 0.92 -0.72
N THR A 52 -3.98 0.05 -0.55
CA THR A 52 -3.79 -1.11 -1.43
C THR A 52 -4.95 -2.06 -1.35
N ILE A 53 -5.46 -2.37 -0.16
CA ILE A 53 -6.62 -3.25 0.00
C ILE A 53 -7.82 -2.68 -0.75
N HIS A 54 -8.11 -1.38 -0.58
CA HIS A 54 -9.20 -0.73 -1.29
C HIS A 54 -9.02 -0.77 -2.81
N ALA A 55 -7.80 -0.52 -3.30
CA ALA A 55 -7.50 -0.58 -4.73
C ALA A 55 -7.67 -2.01 -5.28
N LEU A 56 -7.16 -3.03 -4.58
CA LEU A 56 -7.28 -4.44 -4.98
C LEU A 56 -8.75 -4.86 -5.05
N ALA A 57 -9.53 -4.57 -4.01
CA ALA A 57 -10.94 -4.94 -3.98
C ALA A 57 -11.74 -4.27 -5.12
N GLY A 58 -11.47 -3.00 -5.41
CA GLY A 58 -12.09 -2.30 -6.54
C GLY A 58 -11.75 -2.92 -7.90
N GLU A 59 -10.48 -3.30 -8.11
CA GLU A 59 -9.99 -3.90 -9.37
C GLU A 59 -10.43 -5.37 -9.55
N LEU A 60 -10.72 -6.07 -8.45
CA LEU A 60 -11.21 -7.46 -8.43
C LEU A 60 -12.74 -7.55 -8.36
N GLY A 61 -13.43 -6.43 -8.15
CA GLY A 61 -14.88 -6.39 -7.96
C GLY A 61 -15.35 -7.12 -6.70
N LEU A 62 -14.54 -7.10 -5.64
CA LEU A 62 -14.84 -7.75 -4.36
C LEU A 62 -15.33 -6.73 -3.33
N GLU A 63 -16.20 -7.18 -2.44
CA GLU A 63 -16.57 -6.39 -1.26
C GLU A 63 -15.50 -6.50 -0.17
N ILE A 64 -15.29 -5.40 0.56
CA ILE A 64 -14.31 -5.34 1.64
C ILE A 64 -15.03 -5.52 2.97
N TYR A 65 -14.60 -6.53 3.72
CA TYR A 65 -15.04 -6.77 5.09
C TYR A 65 -13.88 -6.49 6.03
N PHE A 66 -14.07 -5.58 6.98
CA PHE A 66 -13.03 -5.19 7.94
C PHE A 66 -13.34 -5.76 9.33
N ILE A 67 -12.34 -6.42 9.94
CA ILE A 67 -12.40 -6.89 11.32
C ILE A 67 -11.18 -6.36 12.04
N SER A 68 -11.40 -5.63 13.15
CA SER A 68 -10.32 -5.26 14.06
C SER A 68 -10.12 -6.36 15.09
N LEU A 69 -8.94 -6.96 15.12
CA LEU A 69 -8.60 -7.96 16.15
C LEU A 69 -8.52 -7.36 17.56
N ALA A 70 -8.40 -6.04 17.67
CA ALA A 70 -8.46 -5.33 18.94
C ALA A 70 -9.89 -5.01 19.40
N ALA A 71 -10.91 -5.33 18.59
CA ALA A 71 -12.29 -5.06 18.96
C ALA A 71 -12.72 -5.91 20.17
N PRO A 72 -13.42 -5.31 21.16
CA PRO A 72 -13.97 -6.06 22.28
C PRO A 72 -14.88 -7.21 21.79
N GLY A 73 -14.62 -8.43 22.27
CA GLY A 73 -15.39 -9.62 21.88
C GLY A 73 -14.86 -10.40 20.68
N ILE A 74 -13.70 -10.00 20.12
CA ILE A 74 -12.96 -10.86 19.19
C ILE A 74 -12.08 -11.81 20.02
N ASP A 75 -12.47 -13.09 20.02
CA ASP A 75 -11.70 -14.21 20.56
C ASP A 75 -11.38 -15.23 19.46
N ASP A 76 -10.55 -16.23 19.77
CA ASP A 76 -10.16 -17.28 18.80
C ASP A 76 -11.37 -18.04 18.23
N TYR A 77 -12.42 -18.18 19.03
CA TYR A 77 -13.67 -18.82 18.59
C TYR A 77 -14.38 -17.97 17.53
N THR A 78 -14.53 -16.67 17.79
CA THR A 78 -15.17 -15.71 16.88
C THR A 78 -14.35 -15.57 15.60
N LEU A 79 -13.03 -15.46 15.71
CA LEU A 79 -12.13 -15.41 14.57
C LEU A 79 -12.21 -16.69 13.73
N GLY A 80 -12.17 -17.86 14.37
CA GLY A 80 -12.31 -19.14 13.69
C GLY A 80 -13.67 -19.31 13.00
N ARG A 81 -14.76 -18.80 13.61
CA ARG A 81 -16.08 -18.74 12.98
C ARG A 81 -16.07 -17.84 11.75
N LEU A 82 -15.53 -16.63 11.86
CA LEU A 82 -15.49 -15.68 10.75
C LEU A 82 -14.72 -16.27 9.56
N ILE A 83 -13.54 -16.85 9.78
CA ILE A 83 -12.73 -17.48 8.73
C ILE A 83 -13.48 -18.65 8.05
N ARG A 84 -14.21 -19.46 8.84
CA ARG A 84 -14.95 -20.61 8.32
C ARG A 84 -16.17 -20.20 7.50
N ASP A 85 -16.88 -19.18 7.97
CA ASP A 85 -18.13 -18.71 7.38
C ASP A 85 -17.87 -17.76 6.18
N THR A 86 -16.61 -17.39 5.91
CA THR A 86 -16.22 -16.66 4.70
C THR A 86 -16.56 -17.46 3.42
N PRO A 87 -17.15 -16.82 2.39
CA PRO A 87 -17.50 -17.47 1.12
C PRO A 87 -16.28 -18.03 0.36
N SER A 88 -16.50 -18.98 -0.56
CA SER A 88 -15.41 -19.61 -1.35
C SER A 88 -14.61 -18.59 -2.16
N ARG A 89 -15.29 -17.63 -2.78
CA ARG A 89 -14.68 -16.56 -3.57
C ARG A 89 -14.25 -15.38 -2.68
N CYS A 90 -13.30 -15.62 -1.78
CA CYS A 90 -12.78 -14.61 -0.86
C CYS A 90 -11.25 -14.58 -0.83
N ILE A 91 -10.69 -13.41 -0.51
CA ILE A 91 -9.26 -13.24 -0.25
C ILE A 91 -9.12 -12.69 1.17
N LEU A 92 -8.40 -13.41 2.03
CA LEU A 92 -8.11 -12.92 3.37
C LEU A 92 -6.85 -12.06 3.36
N LEU A 93 -7.00 -10.82 3.82
CA LEU A 93 -5.94 -9.82 3.90
C LEU A 93 -5.69 -9.48 5.37
N ILE A 94 -4.43 -9.43 5.78
CA ILE A 94 -4.03 -9.07 7.14
C ILE A 94 -3.11 -7.86 7.07
N GLU A 95 -3.45 -6.80 7.81
CA GLU A 95 -2.59 -5.63 7.97
C GLU A 95 -1.98 -5.62 9.36
N THR A 96 -0.67 -5.42 9.44
CA THR A 96 0.02 -5.19 10.71
C THR A 96 1.15 -4.19 10.55
N ASN A 97 1.37 -3.36 11.57
CA ASN A 97 2.57 -2.54 11.65
C ASN A 97 3.77 -3.32 12.24
N HIS A 98 3.48 -4.44 12.91
CA HIS A 98 4.41 -5.24 13.68
C HIS A 98 4.29 -6.72 13.31
N ILE A 99 4.93 -7.14 12.21
CA ILE A 99 4.92 -8.55 11.81
C ILE A 99 5.65 -9.43 12.83
N GLU A 100 6.64 -8.88 13.51
CA GLU A 100 7.42 -9.54 14.56
C GLU A 100 6.61 -9.90 15.80
N GLN A 101 5.43 -9.28 15.96
CA GLN A 101 4.50 -9.58 17.06
C GLN A 101 3.47 -10.65 16.70
N LEU A 102 3.41 -11.08 15.43
CA LEU A 102 2.51 -12.14 15.01
C LEU A 102 3.05 -13.52 15.41
N ASP A 103 2.14 -14.42 15.79
CA ASP A 103 2.50 -15.81 16.06
C ASP A 103 3.17 -16.44 14.82
N PRO A 104 4.36 -17.04 14.95
CA PRO A 104 5.05 -17.73 13.86
C PRO A 104 4.20 -18.79 13.15
N ALA A 105 3.17 -19.33 13.80
CA ALA A 105 2.21 -20.25 13.21
C ALA A 105 1.30 -19.57 12.19
N LEU A 106 0.99 -18.28 12.31
CA LEU A 106 0.16 -17.54 11.35
C LEU A 106 0.92 -17.24 10.06
N ILE A 107 2.24 -17.05 10.12
CA ILE A 107 3.09 -16.66 8.98
C ILE A 107 3.64 -17.83 8.16
N ARG A 108 3.23 -19.08 8.44
CA ARG A 108 3.71 -20.28 7.75
C ARG A 108 3.12 -20.40 6.34
N PRO A 109 3.84 -21.06 5.40
CA PRO A 109 3.28 -21.40 4.09
C PRO A 109 1.95 -22.15 4.23
N GLY A 110 0.96 -21.81 3.40
CA GLY A 110 -0.43 -22.28 3.45
C GLY A 110 -1.34 -21.47 4.38
N ARG A 111 -0.84 -20.42 5.04
CA ARG A 111 -1.62 -19.49 5.88
C ARG A 111 -1.38 -18.02 5.54
N MET A 112 -0.14 -17.64 5.20
CA MET A 112 0.22 -16.33 4.65
C MET A 112 1.23 -16.52 3.52
N ASP A 113 0.72 -16.67 2.31
CA ASP A 113 1.53 -17.06 1.15
C ASP A 113 2.24 -15.85 0.50
N LEU A 114 1.60 -14.68 0.46
CA LEU A 114 2.18 -13.43 -0.03
C LEU A 114 2.43 -12.45 1.13
N LYS A 115 3.66 -11.92 1.19
CA LYS A 115 4.06 -10.93 2.21
C LYS A 115 4.56 -9.69 1.50
N ILE A 116 3.86 -8.57 1.71
CA ILE A 116 4.23 -7.27 1.15
C ILE A 116 4.75 -6.40 2.27
N GLN A 117 5.98 -5.92 2.10
CA GLN A 117 6.59 -4.98 3.01
C GLN A 117 6.45 -3.56 2.48
N TYR A 118 5.73 -2.72 3.22
CA TYR A 118 5.61 -1.30 2.94
C TYR A 118 6.65 -0.54 3.74
N GLY A 119 7.58 0.07 3.01
CA GLY A 119 8.59 0.96 3.55
C GLY A 119 8.22 2.43 3.45
N LEU A 120 9.20 3.25 3.77
CA LEU A 120 9.20 4.68 3.48
C LEU A 120 9.36 4.91 1.96
N ALA A 121 9.01 6.11 1.51
CA ALA A 121 8.94 6.43 0.08
C ALA A 121 10.31 6.27 -0.62
N THR A 122 10.31 5.52 -1.72
CA THR A 122 11.45 5.38 -2.63
C THR A 122 11.50 6.52 -3.65
N CYS A 123 12.67 6.77 -4.27
CA CYS A 123 12.77 7.78 -5.34
C CYS A 123 11.76 7.53 -6.47
N GLU A 124 11.64 6.27 -6.90
CA GLU A 124 10.66 5.86 -7.92
C GLU A 124 9.23 6.25 -7.51
N GLN A 125 8.86 6.02 -6.26
CA GLN A 125 7.54 6.41 -5.76
C GLN A 125 7.34 7.93 -5.72
N LEU A 126 8.39 8.69 -5.40
CA LEU A 126 8.34 10.15 -5.36
C LEU A 126 8.16 10.74 -6.77
N GLU A 127 8.88 10.21 -7.76
CA GLU A 127 8.75 10.60 -9.17
C GLU A 127 7.32 10.34 -9.67
N GLN A 128 6.82 9.11 -9.48
CA GLN A 128 5.46 8.73 -9.87
C GLN A 128 4.39 9.52 -9.11
N MET A 129 4.67 9.92 -7.88
CA MET A 129 3.74 10.72 -7.08
C MET A 129 3.62 12.12 -7.66
N PHE A 130 4.73 12.75 -8.04
CA PHE A 130 4.70 14.07 -8.65
C PHE A 130 3.97 14.06 -10.00
N ASP A 131 4.28 13.09 -10.87
CA ASP A 131 3.63 12.92 -12.18
C ASP A 131 2.10 12.86 -12.08
N ARG A 132 1.59 11.99 -11.20
CA ARG A 132 0.14 11.79 -11.07
C ARG A 132 -0.61 12.96 -10.45
N PHE A 133 0.07 13.82 -9.69
CA PHE A 133 -0.54 15.04 -9.14
C PHE A 133 -0.63 16.16 -10.18
N TYR A 134 0.27 16.18 -11.16
CA TYR A 134 0.35 17.25 -12.17
C TYR A 134 0.31 16.72 -13.62
N PRO A 135 -0.70 15.91 -14.00
CA PRO A 135 -0.72 15.22 -15.29
C PRO A 135 -0.95 16.14 -16.51
N PHE A 136 -1.38 17.38 -16.29
CA PHE A 136 -1.73 18.34 -17.35
C PHE A 136 -0.68 19.42 -17.58
N HIS A 137 0.45 19.36 -16.88
CA HIS A 137 1.55 20.29 -17.08
C HIS A 137 2.58 19.64 -18.01
N GLU A 138 2.58 20.02 -19.29
CA GLU A 138 3.42 19.40 -20.33
C GLU A 138 4.91 19.38 -19.98
N ASP A 139 5.41 20.41 -19.29
CA ASP A 139 6.80 20.51 -18.82
C ASP A 139 7.14 19.54 -17.66
N TYR A 140 6.13 18.94 -17.02
CA TYR A 140 6.24 18.16 -15.79
C TYR A 140 5.73 16.73 -15.93
N SER A 141 4.88 16.47 -16.92
CA SER A 141 4.40 15.12 -17.26
C SER A 141 5.54 14.23 -17.74
N ALA A 142 5.48 12.94 -17.41
CA ALA A 142 6.37 11.97 -18.00
C ALA A 142 6.18 11.95 -19.53
N PRO A 143 7.25 12.02 -20.36
CA PRO A 143 7.13 11.79 -21.79
C PRO A 143 6.39 10.49 -22.09
N ALA A 144 5.70 10.42 -23.23
CA ALA A 144 4.92 9.25 -23.66
C ALA A 144 5.73 7.93 -23.70
N SER A 145 7.07 8.01 -23.63
CA SER A 145 7.99 6.88 -23.46
C SER A 145 8.01 6.27 -22.06
N GLY A 146 7.32 6.86 -21.07
CA GLY A 146 7.33 6.42 -19.67
C GLY A 146 8.60 6.79 -18.91
N ALA A 147 9.45 7.67 -19.45
CA ALA A 147 10.65 8.13 -18.76
C ALA A 147 10.33 9.24 -17.75
N THR A 148 11.10 9.32 -16.66
CA THR A 148 10.97 10.39 -15.66
C THR A 148 11.34 11.74 -16.25
N SER A 149 10.52 12.77 -16.03
CA SER A 149 10.82 14.15 -16.45
C SER A 149 11.91 14.76 -15.56
N PRO A 150 12.72 15.73 -16.04
CA PRO A 150 13.74 16.38 -15.22
C PRO A 150 13.18 16.99 -13.93
N LYS A 151 11.94 17.49 -13.97
CA LYS A 151 11.26 18.08 -12.81
C LYS A 151 10.78 17.04 -11.79
N GLN A 152 10.34 15.87 -12.25
CA GLN A 152 10.05 14.75 -11.35
C GLN A 152 11.32 14.27 -10.64
N ALA A 153 12.42 14.14 -11.38
CA ALA A 153 13.73 13.79 -10.82
C ALA A 153 14.22 14.86 -9.83
N GLU A 154 14.01 16.14 -10.13
CA GLU A 154 14.32 17.26 -9.23
C GLU A 154 13.53 17.16 -7.91
N PHE A 155 12.22 16.90 -7.99
CA PHE A 155 11.37 16.70 -6.80
C PHE A 155 11.84 15.51 -5.96
N ALA A 156 12.06 14.36 -6.60
CA ALA A 156 12.50 13.15 -5.91
C ALA A 156 13.89 13.32 -5.29
N ALA A 157 14.83 13.98 -5.97
CA ALA A 157 16.17 14.27 -5.46
C ALA A 157 16.17 15.27 -4.30
N ALA A 158 15.16 16.16 -4.23
CA ALA A 158 15.03 17.10 -3.12
C ALA A 158 14.64 16.41 -1.80
N ILE A 159 14.02 15.22 -1.86
CA ILE A 159 13.54 14.49 -0.69
C ILE A 159 14.47 13.31 -0.40
N PRO A 160 15.05 13.19 0.80
CA PRO A 160 15.89 12.04 1.12
C PRO A 160 15.08 10.73 1.03
N ALA A 161 15.54 9.81 0.18
CA ALA A 161 14.89 8.52 0.00
C ALA A 161 14.76 7.77 1.33
N GLY A 162 13.61 7.15 1.57
CA GLY A 162 13.36 6.41 2.79
C GLY A 162 13.26 7.26 4.06
N ARG A 163 12.98 8.57 3.94
CA ARG A 163 12.84 9.48 5.10
C ARG A 163 11.41 9.72 5.56
N TYR A 164 10.45 9.63 4.64
CA TYR A 164 9.03 9.95 4.86
C TYR A 164 8.14 8.84 4.32
N SER A 165 6.99 8.61 4.95
CA SER A 165 5.94 7.78 4.36
C SER A 165 5.19 8.58 3.28
N ILE A 166 4.37 7.88 2.48
CA ILE A 166 3.66 8.50 1.35
C ILE A 166 2.62 9.54 1.83
N ALA A 167 1.90 9.26 2.93
CA ALA A 167 0.81 10.11 3.40
C ALA A 167 1.16 11.60 3.64
N PRO A 168 2.20 11.96 4.41
CA PRO A 168 2.53 13.37 4.63
C PRO A 168 2.94 14.10 3.33
N LEU A 169 3.68 13.42 2.45
CA LEU A 169 4.07 13.98 1.16
C LEU A 169 2.87 14.18 0.23
N GLN A 170 1.93 13.24 0.24
CA GLN A 170 0.66 13.37 -0.46
C GLN A 170 -0.14 14.56 0.07
N GLY A 171 -0.18 14.75 1.39
CA GLY A 171 -0.82 15.90 2.03
C GLY A 171 -0.20 17.23 1.60
N TYR A 172 1.13 17.28 1.51
CA TYR A 172 1.85 18.44 0.98
C TYR A 172 1.44 18.77 -0.46
N LEU A 173 1.48 17.79 -1.36
CA LEU A 173 1.13 18.00 -2.77
C LEU A 173 -0.35 18.39 -2.96
N LEU A 174 -1.25 17.91 -2.09
CA LEU A 174 -2.65 18.36 -2.09
C LEU A 174 -2.80 19.86 -1.79
N SER A 175 -1.92 20.43 -0.98
CA SER A 175 -1.93 21.87 -0.68
C SER A 175 -1.49 22.74 -1.87
N SER A 176 -0.71 22.18 -2.80
CA SER A 176 -0.20 22.82 -4.01
C SER A 176 -0.78 22.19 -5.29
N LYS A 177 -2.01 21.64 -5.24
CA LYS A 177 -2.61 20.78 -6.29
C LYS A 177 -2.58 21.31 -7.74
N ASN A 178 -2.44 22.62 -7.95
CA ASN A 178 -2.43 23.26 -9.27
C ASN A 178 -1.13 24.05 -9.52
N ASP A 179 -0.12 23.86 -8.67
CA ASP A 179 1.11 24.66 -8.65
C ASP A 179 2.33 23.74 -8.48
N PRO A 180 2.77 23.08 -9.56
CA PRO A 180 3.94 22.19 -9.52
C PRO A 180 5.25 22.94 -9.21
N GLU A 181 5.37 24.20 -9.63
CA GLU A 181 6.56 25.02 -9.39
C GLU A 181 6.66 25.41 -7.91
N GLY A 182 5.58 25.91 -7.31
CA GLY A 182 5.54 26.19 -5.88
C GLY A 182 5.72 24.95 -5.02
N ALA A 183 5.26 23.77 -5.48
CA ALA A 183 5.52 22.49 -4.81
C ALA A 183 7.01 22.09 -4.83
N LEU A 184 7.75 22.41 -5.89
CA LEU A 184 9.19 22.15 -5.98
C LEU A 184 9.99 23.12 -5.12
N GLU A 185 9.67 24.41 -5.18
CA GLU A 185 10.36 25.44 -4.39
C GLU A 185 10.11 25.28 -2.89
N GLY A 186 8.87 24.91 -2.52
CA GLY A 186 8.44 24.83 -1.12
C GLY A 186 8.83 23.55 -0.37
N ILE A 187 9.21 22.46 -1.06
CA ILE A 187 9.37 21.14 -0.42
C ILE A 187 10.43 21.14 0.68
N ARG A 188 11.53 21.88 0.50
CA ARG A 188 12.61 21.96 1.49
C ARG A 188 12.16 22.67 2.77
N ALA A 189 11.47 23.79 2.62
CA ALA A 189 10.92 24.54 3.75
C ALA A 189 9.83 23.74 4.50
N TRP A 190 9.00 23.00 3.75
CA TRP A 190 8.01 22.10 4.33
C TRP A 190 8.68 20.99 5.16
N MET A 191 9.74 20.35 4.64
CA MET A 191 10.48 19.33 5.38
C MET A 191 11.09 19.88 6.68
N GLU A 192 11.69 21.07 6.66
CA GLU A 192 12.21 21.71 7.87
C GLU A 192 11.12 21.94 8.93
N THR A 193 9.92 22.32 8.49
CA THR A 193 8.76 22.48 9.37
C THR A 193 8.34 21.15 9.99
N GLN A 194 8.23 20.11 9.18
CA GLN A 194 7.91 18.75 9.64
C GLN A 194 8.95 18.21 10.64
N GLU A 195 10.24 18.53 10.45
CA GLU A 195 11.28 18.13 11.39
C GLU A 195 11.21 18.86 12.72
N LYS A 196 10.88 20.16 12.71
CA LYS A 196 10.65 20.93 13.94
C LYS A 196 9.47 20.36 14.73
N GLU A 197 8.36 20.09 14.07
CA GLU A 197 7.17 19.47 14.68
C GLU A 197 7.51 18.08 15.27
N ARG A 198 8.18 17.21 14.50
CA ARG A 198 8.61 15.89 14.99
C ARG A 198 9.55 15.96 16.20
N ARG A 199 10.40 16.98 16.30
CA ARG A 199 11.29 17.19 17.46
C ARG A 199 10.52 17.65 18.70
N ILE A 200 9.50 18.49 18.52
CA ILE A 200 8.66 18.98 19.62
C ILE A 200 7.89 17.82 20.27
N TRP A 201 7.32 16.92 19.47
CA TRP A 201 6.55 15.77 19.98
C TRP A 201 7.40 14.57 20.45
N ARG A 202 8.73 14.65 20.30
CA ARG A 202 9.68 13.62 20.77
C ARG A 202 10.35 13.95 22.10
N ASN A 203 10.21 15.19 22.59
CA ASN A 203 10.67 15.65 23.90
C ASN A 203 9.50 15.75 24.87
#